data_AF-A0A8D0FFI3-F1
#
_entry.id   AF-A0A8D0FFI3-F1
#
_cell.length_a   1.000
_cell.length_b   1.000
_cell.length_c   1.000
_cell.angle_alpha   90.00
_cell.angle_beta   90.00
_cell.angle_gamma   90.00
#
_symmetry.space_group_name_H-M   'P 1'
#
loop_
_entity.id
_entity.type
_entity.pdbx_description
1 polymer ?
#
loop_
_entity_poly.entity_id
_entity_poly.type
_entity_poly.pdbx_seq_one_letter_code
_entity_poly.pdbx_strand_id
1 'polypeptide(L)'
;MAGLAGALWLCAAAVLAAAAELRLTLLHTNDVHGRVEAQGAGTRSCAGAERAAGCFGGVARRAARVAAERAAHRNVLLLDAGDQYQGTVWFSRFKGWEAVHFMNLLRYDAMALGNHEFDEGVSGLLDPLLKNANFTILSANIKGKTPLANEMMKYVNPFKIVHFDSESVGIVGYTTKETSFLSQPGDDIVFEDEIEALQVQVNELTAMGVNKIIALGHSGFTVDKNIAQKVKGVDVNFHKYSLVLAVLGRIHSWYLSVTSMEEFKTVCEQEVP
;
A
#
# COMPACT_ATOMS: atom_id res chain seq x y z
N MET A 1 -6.74 70.42 32.02
CA MET A 1 -6.22 69.87 30.75
C MET A 1 -6.13 68.36 30.90
N ALA A 2 -7.14 67.64 30.42
CA ALA A 2 -7.25 66.19 30.52
C ALA A 2 -6.60 65.56 29.28
N GLY A 3 -5.58 64.73 29.49
CA GLY A 3 -4.94 63.94 28.44
C GLY A 3 -5.66 62.61 28.28
N LEU A 4 -6.28 62.38 27.12
CA LEU A 4 -6.87 61.11 26.72
C LEU A 4 -5.77 60.07 26.47
N ALA A 5 -5.74 59.03 27.28
CA ALA A 5 -5.03 57.79 26.96
C ALA A 5 -5.89 56.97 25.98
N GLY A 6 -5.53 56.99 24.70
CA GLY A 6 -6.14 56.15 23.68
C GLY A 6 -5.70 54.69 23.88
N ALA A 7 -6.59 53.86 24.41
CA ALA A 7 -6.41 52.42 24.43
C ALA A 7 -6.66 51.88 23.01
N LEU A 8 -5.58 51.58 22.28
CA LEU A 8 -5.62 50.90 21.00
C LEU A 8 -6.01 49.43 21.25
N TRP A 9 -7.30 49.14 21.11
CA TRP A 9 -7.83 47.77 21.09
C TRP A 9 -7.36 47.07 19.82
N LEU A 10 -6.21 46.42 19.88
CA LEU A 10 -5.81 45.39 18.92
C LEU A 10 -6.71 44.16 19.16
N CYS A 11 -7.85 44.11 18.47
CA CYS A 11 -8.56 42.86 18.23
C CYS A 11 -7.67 41.99 17.34
N ALA A 12 -6.78 41.21 17.98
CA ALA A 12 -6.18 40.04 17.34
C ALA A 12 -7.32 39.03 17.11
N ALA A 13 -7.92 39.09 15.93
CA ALA A 13 -8.78 38.01 15.45
C ALA A 13 -7.89 36.79 15.27
N ALA A 14 -7.78 35.97 16.32
CA ALA A 14 -7.28 34.62 16.21
C ALA A 14 -8.25 33.87 15.30
N VAL A 15 -7.94 33.84 14.01
CA VAL A 15 -8.53 32.86 13.10
C VAL A 15 -8.00 31.52 13.58
N LEU A 16 -8.74 30.89 14.50
CA LEU A 16 -8.64 29.46 14.73
C LEU A 16 -9.02 28.81 13.39
N ALA A 17 -8.00 28.51 12.58
CA ALA A 17 -8.16 27.57 11.49
C ALA A 17 -8.67 26.29 12.14
N ALA A 18 -9.96 26.01 12.01
CA ALA A 18 -10.48 24.69 12.31
C ALA A 18 -9.65 23.73 11.46
N ALA A 19 -8.86 22.87 12.10
CA ALA A 19 -8.08 21.85 11.39
C ALA A 19 -9.06 21.10 10.50
N ALA A 20 -8.90 21.25 9.18
CA ALA A 20 -9.79 20.62 8.22
C ALA A 20 -9.67 19.11 8.41
N GLU A 21 -10.79 18.43 8.64
CA GLU A 21 -10.80 16.97 8.79
C GLU A 21 -10.26 16.32 7.51
N LEU A 22 -9.14 15.59 7.62
CA LEU A 22 -8.58 14.86 6.48
C LEU A 22 -9.50 13.69 6.15
N ARG A 23 -10.24 13.82 5.05
CA ARG A 23 -10.87 12.69 4.38
C ARG A 23 -9.89 12.14 3.35
N LEU A 24 -9.41 10.93 3.56
CA LEU A 24 -8.53 10.20 2.66
C LEU A 24 -9.32 9.06 2.02
N THR A 25 -9.04 8.74 0.76
CA THR A 25 -9.53 7.54 0.08
C THR A 25 -8.34 6.62 -0.15
N LEU A 26 -8.39 5.40 0.38
CA LEU A 26 -7.35 4.40 0.19
C LEU A 26 -7.84 3.37 -0.80
N LEU A 27 -7.22 3.36 -1.97
CA LEU A 27 -7.34 2.29 -2.93
C LEU A 27 -6.19 1.34 -2.69
N HIS A 28 -6.47 0.04 -2.65
CA HIS A 28 -5.40 -0.93 -2.49
C HIS A 28 -5.61 -2.15 -3.40
N THR A 29 -4.49 -2.79 -3.74
CA THR A 29 -4.44 -4.13 -4.30
C THR A 29 -3.44 -4.99 -3.55
N ASN A 30 -3.54 -6.29 -3.74
CA ASN A 30 -2.62 -7.30 -3.21
C ASN A 30 -2.77 -8.57 -4.07
N ASP A 31 -1.74 -9.41 -4.09
CA ASP A 31 -1.78 -10.74 -4.72
C ASP A 31 -2.29 -10.70 -6.17
N VAL A 32 -1.84 -9.68 -6.91
CA VAL A 32 -2.25 -9.50 -8.31
C VAL A 32 -1.69 -10.61 -9.18
N HIS A 33 -0.52 -11.18 -8.82
CA HIS A 33 0.03 -12.38 -9.43
C HIS A 33 -0.05 -12.39 -10.96
N GLY A 34 0.51 -11.35 -11.58
CA GLY A 34 0.61 -11.25 -13.03
C GLY A 34 -0.74 -11.25 -13.77
N ARG A 35 -1.87 -11.00 -13.10
CA ARG A 35 -3.21 -10.89 -13.72
C ARG A 35 -3.39 -9.54 -14.40
N VAL A 36 -2.56 -9.31 -15.43
CA VAL A 36 -2.62 -8.14 -16.31
C VAL A 36 -3.96 -8.11 -17.07
N GLU A 37 -4.36 -9.24 -17.61
CA GLU A 37 -5.62 -9.38 -18.35
C GLU A 37 -6.81 -9.70 -17.42
N ALA A 38 -8.02 -9.44 -17.92
CA ALA A 38 -9.23 -9.89 -17.26
C ALA A 38 -9.29 -11.42 -17.20
N GLN A 39 -9.90 -11.96 -16.14
CA GLN A 39 -10.02 -13.40 -15.93
C GLN A 39 -11.50 -13.82 -15.94
N GLY A 40 -11.75 -15.05 -16.36
CA GLY A 40 -13.04 -15.73 -16.22
C GLY A 40 -13.23 -16.33 -14.82
N ALA A 41 -14.25 -17.19 -14.68
CA ALA A 41 -14.54 -17.86 -13.43
C ALA A 41 -13.38 -18.78 -13.00
N GLY A 42 -13.12 -18.87 -11.69
CA GLY A 42 -12.03 -19.69 -11.15
C GLY A 42 -10.63 -19.25 -11.60
N THR A 43 -10.47 -17.98 -11.96
CA THR A 43 -9.19 -17.38 -12.40
C THR A 43 -8.63 -17.98 -13.71
N ARG A 44 -9.50 -18.44 -14.62
CA ARG A 44 -9.09 -18.87 -15.97
C ARG A 44 -8.93 -17.68 -16.91
N SER A 45 -8.28 -17.89 -18.06
CA SER A 45 -8.23 -16.86 -19.09
C SER A 45 -9.65 -16.45 -19.52
N CYS A 46 -9.89 -15.15 -19.63
CA CYS A 46 -11.14 -14.60 -20.16
C CYS A 46 -11.18 -14.80 -21.69
N ALA A 47 -11.46 -16.01 -22.15
CA ALA A 47 -11.54 -16.35 -23.56
C ALA A 47 -12.70 -17.31 -23.85
N GLY A 48 -13.21 -17.28 -25.08
CA GLY A 48 -14.29 -18.18 -25.53
C GLY A 48 -15.54 -18.08 -24.64
N ALA A 49 -16.00 -19.23 -24.14
CA ALA A 49 -17.21 -19.35 -23.32
C ALA A 49 -17.15 -18.53 -22.01
N GLU A 50 -15.97 -18.30 -21.43
CA GLU A 50 -15.80 -17.51 -20.21
C GLU A 50 -16.18 -16.04 -20.43
N ARG A 51 -15.98 -15.49 -21.64
CA ARG A 51 -16.37 -14.12 -21.96
C ARG A 51 -17.89 -13.92 -21.92
N ALA A 52 -18.65 -14.97 -22.23
CA ALA A 52 -20.10 -14.95 -22.15
C ALA A 52 -20.62 -15.08 -20.70
N ALA A 53 -19.83 -15.70 -19.81
CA ALA A 53 -20.15 -15.87 -18.40
C ALA A 53 -19.78 -14.65 -17.52
N GLY A 54 -19.02 -13.70 -18.08
CA GLY A 54 -18.58 -12.48 -17.41
C GLY A 54 -17.14 -12.58 -16.92
N CYS A 55 -16.35 -11.54 -17.21
CA CYS A 55 -14.94 -11.48 -16.82
C CYS A 55 -14.67 -10.37 -15.82
N PHE A 56 -13.70 -10.58 -14.93
CA PHE A 56 -13.41 -9.72 -13.79
C PHE A 56 -11.92 -9.35 -13.76
N GLY A 57 -11.55 -8.38 -12.92
CA GLY A 57 -10.16 -7.95 -12.74
C GLY A 57 -9.50 -7.35 -13.99
N GLY A 58 -8.20 -7.54 -14.12
CA GLY A 58 -7.36 -6.98 -15.19
C GLY A 58 -6.99 -5.51 -14.97
N VAL A 59 -5.78 -5.15 -15.39
CA VAL A 59 -5.20 -3.82 -15.16
C VAL A 59 -6.03 -2.70 -15.82
N ALA A 60 -6.59 -2.93 -17.01
CA ALA A 60 -7.35 -1.91 -17.73
C ALA A 60 -8.63 -1.50 -16.97
N ARG A 61 -9.35 -2.48 -16.40
CA ARG A 61 -10.54 -2.21 -15.57
C ARG A 61 -10.17 -1.54 -14.26
N ARG A 62 -9.07 -1.99 -13.64
CA ARG A 62 -8.50 -1.36 -12.44
C ARG A 62 -8.15 0.11 -12.70
N ALA A 63 -7.52 0.40 -13.83
CA ALA A 63 -7.17 1.77 -14.24
C ALA A 63 -8.41 2.66 -14.38
N ALA A 64 -9.48 2.16 -14.99
CA ALA A 64 -10.74 2.89 -15.10
C ALA A 64 -11.35 3.20 -13.72
N ARG A 65 -11.34 2.25 -12.78
CA ARG A 65 -11.82 2.49 -11.42
C ARG A 65 -10.94 3.49 -10.67
N VAL A 66 -9.62 3.33 -10.70
CA VAL A 66 -8.67 4.26 -10.09
C VAL A 66 -8.87 5.69 -10.61
N ALA A 67 -9.06 5.84 -11.93
CA ALA A 67 -9.30 7.14 -12.54
C ALA A 67 -10.62 7.77 -12.05
N ALA A 68 -11.69 6.99 -11.93
CA ALA A 68 -12.97 7.45 -11.40
C ALA A 68 -12.85 7.92 -9.94
N GLU A 69 -12.17 7.14 -9.10
CA GLU A 69 -11.94 7.49 -7.68
C GLU A 69 -11.11 8.77 -7.53
N ARG A 70 -10.07 8.93 -8.34
CA ARG A 70 -9.26 10.17 -8.37
C ARG A 70 -10.01 11.39 -8.91
N ALA A 71 -11.03 11.18 -9.74
CA ALA A 71 -11.91 12.26 -10.20
C ALA A 71 -12.94 12.65 -9.13
N ALA A 72 -13.41 11.69 -8.32
CA ALA A 72 -14.43 11.89 -7.30
C ALA A 72 -13.86 12.39 -5.95
N HIS A 73 -12.60 12.08 -5.64
CA HIS A 73 -11.99 12.33 -4.34
C HIS A 73 -10.71 13.15 -4.45
N ARG A 74 -10.56 14.13 -3.53
CA ARG A 74 -9.41 15.03 -3.53
C ARG A 74 -8.12 14.37 -3.04
N ASN A 75 -8.20 13.59 -1.97
CA ASN A 75 -7.05 12.93 -1.35
C ASN A 75 -7.18 11.42 -1.58
N VAL A 76 -6.39 10.88 -2.51
CA VAL A 76 -6.43 9.46 -2.85
C VAL A 76 -5.02 8.90 -2.80
N LEU A 77 -4.84 7.75 -2.14
CA LEU A 77 -3.65 6.92 -2.29
C LEU A 77 -4.03 5.61 -2.98
N LEU A 78 -3.17 5.16 -3.89
CA LEU A 78 -3.21 3.83 -4.48
C LEU A 78 -2.01 3.02 -3.97
N LEU A 79 -2.29 2.02 -3.14
CA LEU A 79 -1.29 1.20 -2.44
C LEU A 79 -1.31 -0.23 -2.95
N ASP A 80 -0.17 -0.91 -2.87
CA ASP A 80 -0.09 -2.35 -3.15
C ASP A 80 0.56 -3.10 -1.98
N ALA A 81 -0.05 -4.19 -1.54
CA ALA A 81 0.45 -4.99 -0.42
C ALA A 81 1.32 -6.18 -0.88
N GLY A 82 1.91 -6.11 -2.08
CA GLY A 82 2.86 -7.11 -2.58
C GLY A 82 2.24 -8.22 -3.39
N ASP A 83 3.10 -9.12 -3.89
CA ASP A 83 2.78 -10.25 -4.76
C ASP A 83 2.17 -9.81 -6.11
N GLN A 84 2.82 -8.85 -6.77
CA GLN A 84 2.59 -8.56 -8.19
C GLN A 84 3.24 -9.61 -9.07
N TYR A 85 4.41 -10.09 -8.64
CA TYR A 85 5.18 -11.11 -9.32
C TYR A 85 4.49 -12.48 -9.28
N GLN A 86 4.96 -13.38 -10.15
CA GLN A 86 4.46 -14.74 -10.33
C GLN A 86 3.02 -14.82 -10.87
N GLY A 87 2.56 -16.01 -11.27
CA GLY A 87 1.14 -16.35 -11.41
C GLY A 87 0.63 -16.55 -12.84
N THR A 88 1.20 -15.86 -13.84
CA THR A 88 0.83 -16.07 -15.25
C THR A 88 2.02 -16.02 -16.21
N VAL A 89 1.75 -16.35 -17.48
CA VAL A 89 2.67 -16.18 -18.61
C VAL A 89 3.24 -14.77 -18.73
N TRP A 90 2.54 -13.74 -18.24
CA TRP A 90 3.07 -12.37 -18.23
C TRP A 90 4.37 -12.30 -17.43
N PHE A 91 4.36 -12.79 -16.18
CA PHE A 91 5.57 -12.83 -15.37
C PHE A 91 6.63 -13.75 -15.97
N SER A 92 6.23 -14.94 -16.45
CA SER A 92 7.19 -15.87 -17.08
C SER A 92 7.92 -15.26 -18.27
N ARG A 93 7.27 -14.36 -19.03
CA ARG A 93 7.82 -13.75 -20.25
C ARG A 93 8.53 -12.42 -20.00
N PHE A 94 7.99 -11.57 -19.13
CA PHE A 94 8.41 -10.19 -18.92
C PHE A 94 9.16 -9.97 -17.61
N LYS A 95 9.14 -10.95 -16.69
CA LYS A 95 10.01 -11.00 -15.51
C LYS A 95 9.90 -9.76 -14.63
N GLY A 96 8.69 -9.23 -14.45
CA GLY A 96 8.41 -8.05 -13.62
C GLY A 96 8.32 -6.73 -14.40
N TRP A 97 8.77 -6.68 -15.66
CA TRP A 97 8.62 -5.47 -16.49
C TRP A 97 7.16 -5.09 -16.71
N GLU A 98 6.26 -6.08 -16.76
CA GLU A 98 4.83 -5.87 -16.81
C GLU A 98 4.31 -5.16 -15.54
N ALA A 99 4.77 -5.59 -14.36
CA ALA A 99 4.36 -5.00 -13.09
C ALA A 99 4.83 -3.55 -13.01
N VAL A 100 6.11 -3.28 -13.31
CA VAL A 100 6.68 -1.93 -13.40
C VAL A 100 5.88 -1.06 -14.34
N HIS A 101 5.68 -1.51 -15.57
CA HIS A 101 5.03 -0.73 -16.61
C HIS A 101 3.61 -0.32 -16.20
N PHE A 102 2.81 -1.28 -15.76
CA PHE A 102 1.42 -1.02 -15.43
C PHE A 102 1.24 -0.28 -14.10
N MET A 103 2.02 -0.59 -13.07
CA MET A 103 1.94 0.15 -11.81
C MET A 103 2.38 1.61 -11.97
N ASN A 104 3.39 1.86 -12.80
CA ASN A 104 3.78 3.23 -13.16
C ASN A 104 2.66 3.96 -13.92
N LEU A 105 2.03 3.31 -14.90
CA LEU A 105 0.90 3.88 -15.64
C LEU A 105 -0.30 4.21 -14.72
N LEU A 106 -0.59 3.31 -13.77
CA LEU A 106 -1.67 3.51 -12.79
C LEU A 106 -1.26 4.50 -11.68
N ARG A 107 0.02 4.91 -11.64
CA ARG A 107 0.59 5.84 -10.67
C ARG A 107 0.34 5.37 -9.24
N TYR A 108 0.77 4.15 -8.91
CA TYR A 108 0.77 3.71 -7.51
C TYR A 108 1.57 4.71 -6.65
N ASP A 109 1.20 4.84 -5.38
CA ASP A 109 1.85 5.74 -4.44
C ASP A 109 2.93 5.01 -3.64
N ALA A 110 2.64 3.77 -3.23
CA ALA A 110 3.61 2.88 -2.60
C ALA A 110 3.22 1.40 -2.80
N MET A 111 4.22 0.53 -2.68
CA MET A 111 4.07 -0.92 -2.69
C MET A 111 4.90 -1.52 -1.56
N ALA A 112 4.33 -2.42 -0.77
CA ALA A 112 5.12 -3.28 0.09
C ALA A 112 5.63 -4.49 -0.70
N LEU A 113 6.82 -4.99 -0.34
CA LEU A 113 7.33 -6.23 -0.93
C LEU A 113 6.57 -7.43 -0.36
N GLY A 114 6.06 -8.27 -1.26
CA GLY A 114 5.57 -9.61 -0.99
C GLY A 114 6.68 -10.65 -1.09
N ASN A 115 6.31 -11.91 -0.87
CA ASN A 115 7.29 -13.00 -0.97
C ASN A 115 7.63 -13.31 -2.43
N HIS A 116 6.66 -13.22 -3.37
CA HIS A 116 6.90 -13.58 -4.77
C HIS A 116 7.75 -12.57 -5.54
N GLU A 117 7.95 -11.37 -4.99
CA GLU A 117 8.94 -10.42 -5.52
C GLU A 117 10.37 -10.98 -5.51
N PHE A 118 10.66 -11.99 -4.67
CA PHE A 118 11.96 -12.65 -4.56
C PHE A 118 12.08 -13.93 -5.40
N ASP A 119 11.12 -14.25 -6.27
CA ASP A 119 11.10 -15.53 -7.02
C ASP A 119 12.27 -15.68 -7.99
N GLU A 120 12.79 -14.57 -8.52
CA GLU A 120 13.96 -14.51 -9.41
C GLU A 120 15.21 -14.01 -8.65
N GLY A 121 15.19 -14.16 -7.32
CA GLY A 121 16.22 -13.70 -6.40
C GLY A 121 16.34 -12.19 -6.30
N VAL A 122 17.32 -11.74 -5.52
CA VAL A 122 17.58 -10.31 -5.29
C VAL A 122 17.88 -9.56 -6.60
N SER A 123 18.52 -10.21 -7.58
CA SER A 123 18.79 -9.60 -8.88
C SER A 123 17.52 -9.33 -9.69
N GLY A 124 16.58 -10.27 -9.73
CA GLY A 124 15.31 -10.11 -10.47
C GLY A 124 14.32 -9.16 -9.79
N LEU A 125 14.49 -8.95 -8.48
CA LEU A 125 13.81 -7.88 -7.76
C LEU A 125 14.45 -6.50 -8.07
N LEU A 126 15.77 -6.41 -7.97
CA LEU A 126 16.52 -5.18 -8.22
C LEU A 126 16.27 -4.61 -9.62
N ASP A 127 16.28 -5.48 -10.63
CA ASP A 127 15.97 -5.14 -12.02
C ASP A 127 14.98 -6.18 -12.57
N PRO A 128 13.73 -5.80 -12.90
CA PRO A 128 13.32 -4.43 -13.23
C PRO A 128 12.66 -3.61 -12.12
N LEU A 129 12.08 -4.21 -11.08
CA LEU A 129 11.15 -3.51 -10.21
C LEU A 129 11.78 -2.30 -9.50
N LEU A 130 12.83 -2.53 -8.69
CA LEU A 130 13.34 -1.49 -7.81
C LEU A 130 14.00 -0.33 -8.57
N LYS A 131 14.70 -0.61 -9.68
CA LYS A 131 15.36 0.41 -10.50
C LYS A 131 14.41 1.27 -11.33
N ASN A 132 13.19 0.80 -11.61
CA ASN A 132 12.30 1.42 -12.58
C ASN A 132 10.92 1.81 -12.02
N ALA A 133 10.61 1.52 -10.76
CA ALA A 133 9.38 1.98 -10.11
C ALA A 133 9.39 3.50 -9.89
N ASN A 134 8.31 4.16 -10.28
CA ASN A 134 8.08 5.60 -10.02
C ASN A 134 7.36 5.85 -8.68
N PHE A 135 7.29 4.81 -7.84
CA PHE A 135 6.61 4.80 -6.57
C PHE A 135 7.52 4.18 -5.50
N THR A 136 7.19 4.40 -4.24
CA THR A 136 8.06 3.97 -3.15
C THR A 136 7.84 2.50 -2.83
N ILE A 137 8.91 1.72 -2.89
CA ILE A 137 8.91 0.34 -2.43
C ILE A 137 9.23 0.30 -0.94
N LEU A 138 8.43 -0.46 -0.18
CA LEU A 138 8.42 -0.46 1.28
C LEU A 138 8.68 -1.84 1.88
N SER A 139 9.59 -1.90 2.86
CA SER A 139 9.69 -3.00 3.82
C SER A 139 10.62 -2.60 4.97
N ALA A 140 10.11 -2.60 6.20
CA ALA A 140 10.86 -2.20 7.39
C ALA A 140 11.69 -3.33 8.00
N ASN A 141 11.25 -4.58 7.81
CA ASN A 141 11.79 -5.76 8.47
C ASN A 141 12.75 -6.57 7.58
N ILE A 142 13.31 -5.95 6.54
CA ILE A 142 14.29 -6.58 5.65
C ILE A 142 15.67 -5.94 5.85
N LYS A 143 16.72 -6.76 5.95
CA LYS A 143 18.12 -6.33 5.97
C LYS A 143 18.93 -7.06 4.92
N GLY A 144 19.80 -6.33 4.22
CA GLY A 144 20.78 -6.91 3.31
C GLY A 144 22.02 -7.44 4.04
N LYS A 145 22.55 -8.58 3.60
CA LYS A 145 23.78 -9.21 4.10
C LYS A 145 24.93 -9.17 3.10
N THR A 146 24.64 -9.09 1.81
CA THR A 146 25.63 -9.14 0.74
C THR A 146 25.73 -7.81 0.01
N PRO A 147 26.80 -7.56 -0.78
CA PRO A 147 26.90 -6.34 -1.58
C PRO A 147 25.69 -6.13 -2.52
N LEU A 148 25.18 -7.21 -3.12
CA LEU A 148 24.00 -7.16 -4.00
C LEU A 148 22.74 -6.76 -3.21
N ALA A 149 22.49 -7.40 -2.05
CA ALA A 149 21.38 -7.01 -1.19
C ALA A 149 21.51 -5.58 -0.67
N ASN A 150 22.72 -5.14 -0.32
CA ASN A 150 22.95 -3.77 0.11
C ASN A 150 22.75 -2.75 -1.02
N GLU A 151 23.00 -3.12 -2.28
CA GLU A 151 22.59 -2.32 -3.44
C GLU A 151 21.06 -2.26 -3.54
N MET A 152 20.39 -3.40 -3.43
CA MET A 152 18.92 -3.50 -3.43
C MET A 152 18.28 -2.63 -2.35
N MET A 153 18.81 -2.64 -1.13
CA MET A 153 18.29 -1.87 0.00
C MET A 153 18.34 -0.34 -0.21
N LYS A 154 19.08 0.17 -1.19
CA LYS A 154 19.04 1.61 -1.53
C LYS A 154 17.70 2.05 -2.11
N TYR A 155 16.91 1.11 -2.61
CA TYR A 155 15.61 1.37 -3.24
C TYR A 155 14.43 0.98 -2.35
N VAL A 156 14.66 0.25 -1.26
CA VAL A 156 13.63 -0.20 -0.32
C VAL A 156 13.66 0.68 0.91
N ASN A 157 12.55 1.36 1.17
CA ASN A 157 12.41 2.25 2.32
C ASN A 157 11.61 1.56 3.43
N PRO A 158 11.89 1.81 4.72
CA PRO A 158 11.06 1.25 5.77
C PRO A 158 9.66 1.88 5.81
N PHE A 159 9.57 3.18 5.49
CA PHE A 159 8.32 3.93 5.43
C PHE A 159 8.36 5.04 4.37
N LYS A 160 7.19 5.63 4.11
CA LYS A 160 6.98 6.86 3.32
C LYS A 160 6.07 7.81 4.09
N ILE A 161 6.34 9.11 4.03
CA ILE A 161 5.40 10.13 4.50
C ILE A 161 4.77 10.81 3.29
N VAL A 162 3.44 10.93 3.27
CA VAL A 162 2.68 11.68 2.26
C VAL A 162 1.98 12.85 2.93
N HIS A 163 2.09 14.03 2.32
CA HIS A 163 1.52 15.27 2.84
C HIS A 163 0.20 15.61 2.13
N PHE A 164 -0.82 15.97 2.91
CA PHE A 164 -2.13 16.43 2.46
C PHE A 164 -2.47 17.75 3.17
N ASP A 165 -2.25 18.87 2.48
CA ASP A 165 -2.36 20.22 3.06
C ASP A 165 -1.55 20.36 4.37
N SER A 166 -2.23 20.50 5.51
CA SER A 166 -1.62 20.61 6.85
C SER A 166 -1.41 19.27 7.55
N GLU A 167 -1.85 18.16 6.95
CA GLU A 167 -1.82 16.83 7.54
C GLU A 167 -0.76 15.95 6.85
N SER A 168 -0.29 14.92 7.56
CA SER A 168 0.64 13.93 7.02
C SER A 168 0.18 12.51 7.35
N VAL A 169 0.46 11.59 6.43
CA VAL A 169 0.17 10.16 6.56
C VAL A 169 1.46 9.38 6.38
N GLY A 170 1.85 8.61 7.39
CA GLY A 170 2.94 7.66 7.33
C GLY A 170 2.46 6.33 6.76
N ILE A 171 3.26 5.69 5.93
CA ILE A 171 3.01 4.35 5.38
C ILE A 171 4.24 3.52 5.69
N VAL A 172 4.12 2.52 6.56
CA VAL A 172 5.21 1.65 6.97
C VAL A 172 5.05 0.26 6.33
N GLY A 173 6.12 -0.21 5.69
CA GLY A 173 6.14 -1.48 4.96
C GLY A 173 6.53 -2.67 5.82
N TYR A 174 6.02 -3.87 5.51
CA TYR A 174 6.53 -5.12 6.06
C TYR A 174 6.33 -6.31 5.11
N THR A 175 7.16 -7.33 5.26
CA THR A 175 7.17 -8.53 4.42
C THR A 175 7.24 -9.78 5.29
N THR A 176 6.54 -10.85 4.91
CA THR A 176 6.56 -12.11 5.67
C THR A 176 7.97 -12.62 5.92
N LYS A 177 8.28 -12.95 7.17
CA LYS A 177 9.52 -13.66 7.52
C LYS A 177 9.61 -15.06 6.92
N GLU A 178 8.49 -15.61 6.45
CA GLU A 178 8.45 -16.90 5.77
C GLU A 178 9.00 -16.85 4.34
N THR A 179 9.34 -15.66 3.82
CA THR A 179 9.87 -15.49 2.45
C THR A 179 11.10 -16.37 2.17
N SER A 180 11.95 -16.61 3.17
CA SER A 180 13.10 -17.53 3.04
C SER A 180 12.71 -18.98 2.72
N PHE A 181 11.47 -19.39 3.02
CA PHE A 181 10.94 -20.71 2.70
C PHE A 181 9.99 -20.70 1.50
N LEU A 182 9.36 -19.56 1.21
CA LEU A 182 8.33 -19.43 0.18
C LEU A 182 8.87 -18.98 -1.18
N SER A 183 10.07 -18.42 -1.23
CA SER A 183 10.66 -17.86 -2.44
C SER A 183 12.18 -18.05 -2.46
N GLN A 184 12.90 -17.27 -3.27
CA GLN A 184 14.34 -17.42 -3.52
C GLN A 184 15.17 -16.20 -3.08
N PRO A 185 14.97 -15.62 -1.87
CA PRO A 185 15.77 -14.48 -1.42
C PRO A 185 17.25 -14.84 -1.17
N GLY A 186 17.59 -16.13 -1.09
CA GLY A 186 18.94 -16.61 -0.80
C GLY A 186 19.42 -16.24 0.61
N ASP A 187 20.72 -16.41 0.86
CA ASP A 187 21.37 -15.97 2.10
C ASP A 187 21.64 -14.45 2.13
N ASP A 188 21.21 -13.75 1.07
CA ASP A 188 21.41 -12.33 0.81
C ASP A 188 20.59 -11.44 1.75
N ILE A 189 19.46 -11.94 2.26
CA ILE A 189 18.47 -11.16 3.01
C ILE A 189 18.20 -11.79 4.38
N VAL A 190 18.02 -10.95 5.40
CA VAL A 190 17.41 -11.30 6.68
C VAL A 190 16.02 -10.70 6.75
N PHE A 191 15.05 -11.52 7.13
CA PHE A 191 13.70 -11.06 7.48
C PHE A 191 13.57 -11.07 9.01
N GLU A 192 13.49 -9.88 9.58
CA GLU A 192 13.28 -9.63 11.01
C GLU A 192 11.80 -9.83 11.38
N ASP A 193 11.49 -9.91 12.68
CA ASP A 193 10.10 -9.95 13.15
C ASP A 193 9.36 -8.67 12.75
N GLU A 194 8.18 -8.84 12.16
CA GLU A 194 7.40 -7.74 11.60
C GLU A 194 6.98 -6.74 12.68
N ILE A 195 6.57 -7.22 13.86
CA ILE A 195 6.00 -6.37 14.91
C ILE A 195 7.10 -5.51 15.55
N GLU A 196 8.25 -6.12 15.83
CA GLU A 196 9.40 -5.41 16.38
C GLU A 196 9.91 -4.34 15.41
N ALA A 197 10.10 -4.69 14.14
CA ALA A 197 10.57 -3.76 13.12
C ALA A 197 9.58 -2.62 12.89
N LEU A 198 8.28 -2.92 12.79
CA LEU A 198 7.23 -1.92 12.61
C LEU A 198 7.17 -0.95 13.79
N GLN A 199 7.24 -1.44 15.03
CA GLN A 199 7.14 -0.57 16.20
C GLN A 199 8.26 0.48 16.24
N VAL A 200 9.47 0.14 15.80
CA VAL A 200 10.59 1.10 15.68
C VAL A 200 10.22 2.23 14.72
N GLN A 201 9.71 1.90 13.53
CA GLN A 201 9.37 2.88 12.50
C GLN A 201 8.15 3.73 12.90
N VAL A 202 7.16 3.13 13.55
CA VAL A 202 5.96 3.84 14.03
C VAL A 202 6.33 4.84 15.12
N ASN A 203 7.25 4.50 16.02
CA ASN A 203 7.77 5.43 17.02
C ASN A 203 8.52 6.60 16.37
N GLU A 204 9.32 6.32 15.34
CA GLU A 204 10.04 7.34 14.58
C GLU A 204 9.07 8.32 13.88
N LEU A 205 8.07 7.79 13.17
CA LEU A 205 7.01 8.59 12.53
C LEU A 205 6.26 9.45 13.55
N THR A 206 5.91 8.87 14.71
CA THR A 206 5.23 9.59 15.79
C THR A 206 6.10 10.72 16.34
N ALA A 207 7.41 10.49 16.52
CA ALA A 207 8.35 11.51 16.96
C ALA A 207 8.51 12.66 15.95
N MET A 208 8.31 12.38 14.65
CA MET A 208 8.23 13.39 13.59
C MET A 208 6.89 14.14 13.54
N GLY A 209 5.95 13.83 14.45
CA GLY A 209 4.63 14.45 14.50
C GLY A 209 3.61 13.84 13.53
N VAL A 210 3.92 12.71 12.88
CA VAL A 210 2.97 11.97 12.06
C VAL A 210 2.03 11.22 12.96
N ASN A 211 0.73 11.52 12.89
CA ASN A 211 -0.31 10.95 13.74
C ASN A 211 -1.34 10.11 12.98
N LYS A 212 -1.09 9.84 11.69
CA LYS A 212 -1.88 8.91 10.87
C LYS A 212 -0.91 7.94 10.22
N ILE A 213 -0.96 6.67 10.60
CA ILE A 213 0.02 5.67 10.16
C ILE A 213 -0.68 4.44 9.62
N ILE A 214 -0.32 4.09 8.40
CA ILE A 214 -0.79 2.91 7.66
C ILE A 214 0.31 1.85 7.73
N ALA A 215 -0.02 0.67 8.23
CA ALA A 215 0.78 -0.53 8.01
C ALA A 215 0.38 -1.16 6.67
N LEU A 216 1.35 -1.36 5.78
CA LEU A 216 1.15 -1.93 4.44
C LEU A 216 2.11 -3.11 4.30
N GLY A 217 1.61 -4.33 4.12
CA GLY A 217 2.53 -5.46 4.02
C GLY A 217 1.92 -6.81 3.69
N HIS A 218 2.81 -7.80 3.69
CA HIS A 218 2.56 -9.12 3.12
C HIS A 218 2.93 -10.24 4.10
N SER A 219 2.29 -10.30 5.27
CA SER A 219 2.50 -11.37 6.27
C SER A 219 1.27 -12.22 6.54
N GLY A 220 0.19 -11.97 5.83
CA GLY A 220 -1.05 -12.72 5.95
C GLY A 220 -1.86 -12.35 7.20
N PHE A 221 -3.17 -12.60 7.09
CA PHE A 221 -4.19 -12.04 7.98
C PHE A 221 -3.95 -12.25 9.49
N THR A 222 -3.39 -13.39 9.88
CA THR A 222 -3.10 -13.67 11.29
C THR A 222 -2.02 -12.76 11.84
N VAL A 223 -0.95 -12.53 11.07
CA VAL A 223 0.13 -11.60 11.47
C VAL A 223 -0.40 -10.17 11.43
N ASP A 224 -1.21 -9.82 10.45
CA ASP A 224 -1.80 -8.47 10.32
C ASP A 224 -2.70 -8.11 11.51
N LYS A 225 -3.47 -9.08 12.03
CA LYS A 225 -4.21 -8.93 13.29
C LYS A 225 -3.28 -8.71 14.49
N ASN A 226 -2.18 -9.46 14.56
CA ASN A 226 -1.21 -9.29 15.64
C ASN A 226 -0.51 -7.94 15.58
N ILE A 227 -0.19 -7.45 14.37
CA ILE A 227 0.35 -6.09 14.14
C ILE A 227 -0.64 -5.05 14.66
N ALA A 228 -1.92 -5.13 14.23
CA ALA A 228 -2.96 -4.21 14.67
C ALA A 228 -3.17 -4.20 16.20
N GLN A 229 -2.93 -5.33 16.88
CA GLN A 229 -3.06 -5.45 18.33
C GLN A 229 -1.83 -4.99 19.10
N LYS A 230 -0.62 -5.20 18.56
CA LYS A 230 0.63 -5.06 19.30
C LYS A 230 1.44 -3.82 18.92
N VAL A 231 1.34 -3.34 17.68
CA VAL A 231 2.04 -2.14 17.22
C VAL A 231 1.24 -0.91 17.60
N LYS A 232 1.72 -0.18 18.60
CA LYS A 232 1.09 1.05 19.09
C LYS A 232 1.34 2.18 18.10
N GLY A 233 0.26 2.84 17.65
CA GLY A 233 0.32 4.00 16.76
C GLY A 233 -0.04 3.72 15.29
N VAL A 234 -0.38 2.47 14.93
CA VAL A 234 -0.94 2.13 13.61
C VAL A 234 -2.46 2.39 13.63
N ASP A 235 -2.97 3.08 12.61
CA ASP A 235 -4.40 3.41 12.45
C ASP A 235 -5.13 2.47 11.49
N VAL A 236 -4.42 1.99 10.47
CA VAL A 236 -4.95 1.18 9.37
C VAL A 236 -3.93 0.13 8.98
N ASN A 237 -4.35 -1.12 8.73
CA ASN A 237 -3.48 -2.20 8.28
C ASN A 237 -4.04 -2.92 7.04
N PHE A 238 -3.25 -3.03 5.96
CA PHE A 238 -3.65 -3.72 4.72
C PHE A 238 -3.02 -5.11 4.60
N HIS A 239 -3.78 -6.08 4.07
CA HIS A 239 -3.43 -7.49 4.11
C HIS A 239 -3.70 -8.27 2.81
N LYS A 240 -3.22 -9.52 2.79
CA LYS A 240 -3.34 -10.53 1.71
C LYS A 240 -4.79 -10.88 1.32
N TYR A 241 -5.79 -10.60 2.17
CA TYR A 241 -7.17 -11.05 1.95
C TYR A 241 -8.27 -10.02 2.25
N SER A 242 -7.96 -8.73 2.55
CA SER A 242 -8.91 -7.60 2.80
C SER A 242 -8.17 -6.40 3.49
N LEU A 243 -8.89 -5.50 4.18
CA LEU A 243 -8.41 -4.38 5.01
C LEU A 243 -8.67 -4.65 6.52
N VAL A 244 -7.69 -4.50 7.41
CA VAL A 244 -7.83 -4.60 8.88
C VAL A 244 -7.66 -3.19 9.44
N LEU A 245 -8.74 -2.62 9.95
CA LEU A 245 -8.72 -1.29 10.56
C LEU A 245 -8.25 -1.40 12.03
N ALA A 246 -7.26 -0.60 12.44
CA ALA A 246 -6.78 -0.52 13.82
C ALA A 246 -7.01 0.90 14.35
N VAL A 247 -8.24 1.29 14.64
CA VAL A 247 -8.52 2.71 14.97
C VAL A 247 -8.08 3.05 16.40
N LEU A 248 -7.05 3.87 16.54
CA LEU A 248 -6.81 4.69 17.74
C LEU A 248 -6.77 6.19 17.39
N GLY A 249 -7.80 6.68 16.69
CA GLY A 249 -8.06 8.12 16.56
C GLY A 249 -8.77 8.52 15.28
N ARG A 250 -10.00 9.05 15.42
CA ARG A 250 -10.78 9.85 14.45
C ARG A 250 -10.36 9.76 12.97
N ILE A 251 -10.77 8.69 12.29
CA ILE A 251 -10.88 8.69 10.82
C ILE A 251 -12.27 8.17 10.48
N HIS A 252 -13.14 9.07 10.01
CA HIS A 252 -14.53 8.75 9.68
C HIS A 252 -14.66 8.54 8.16
N SER A 253 -14.83 7.28 7.76
CA SER A 253 -15.22 6.80 6.42
C SER A 253 -14.09 6.51 5.42
N TRP A 254 -14.01 5.24 5.01
CA TRP A 254 -13.24 4.74 3.87
C TRP A 254 -14.21 4.11 2.86
N TYR A 255 -13.94 4.29 1.56
CA TYR A 255 -14.63 3.56 0.49
C TYR A 255 -13.61 2.83 -0.38
N LEU A 256 -13.98 1.58 -0.68
CA LEU A 256 -13.40 0.64 -1.66
C LEU A 256 -12.12 -0.13 -1.28
N SER A 257 -12.33 -1.35 -0.77
CA SER A 257 -11.37 -2.45 -0.92
C SER A 257 -11.62 -3.13 -2.27
N VAL A 258 -10.60 -3.24 -3.12
CA VAL A 258 -10.63 -4.21 -4.24
C VAL A 258 -9.77 -5.39 -3.82
N THR A 259 -10.35 -6.20 -2.93
CA THR A 259 -9.80 -7.49 -2.55
C THR A 259 -9.81 -8.45 -3.75
N SER A 260 -8.94 -9.45 -3.68
CA SER A 260 -8.71 -10.52 -4.67
C SER A 260 -9.97 -11.08 -5.38
N MET A 261 -9.75 -11.70 -6.54
CA MET A 261 -10.81 -12.15 -7.47
C MET A 261 -11.88 -13.08 -6.87
N GLU A 262 -11.65 -13.73 -5.73
CA GLU A 262 -12.64 -14.58 -5.08
C GLU A 262 -13.77 -13.78 -4.40
N GLU A 263 -13.51 -12.54 -3.96
CA GLU A 263 -14.53 -11.70 -3.30
C GLU A 263 -15.29 -10.76 -4.25
N PHE A 264 -14.94 -10.74 -5.53
CA PHE A 264 -15.67 -9.94 -6.55
C PHE A 264 -17.14 -10.38 -6.70
N LYS A 265 -17.47 -11.59 -6.24
CA LYS A 265 -18.85 -12.10 -6.19
C LYS A 265 -19.73 -11.32 -5.21
N THR A 266 -19.18 -10.88 -4.08
CA THR A 266 -20.00 -10.36 -2.97
C THR A 266 -20.26 -8.86 -3.10
N VAL A 267 -19.35 -8.10 -3.73
CA VAL A 267 -19.47 -6.63 -3.83
C VAL A 267 -20.38 -6.17 -4.97
N CYS A 268 -20.64 -7.00 -5.98
CA CYS A 268 -21.54 -6.65 -7.09
C CYS A 268 -23.01 -7.08 -6.90
N GLU A 269 -23.33 -7.85 -5.85
CA GLU A 269 -24.70 -8.33 -5.59
C GLU A 269 -25.42 -7.60 -4.44
N GLN A 270 -24.76 -6.65 -3.75
CA GLN A 270 -25.35 -5.95 -2.59
C GLN A 270 -25.78 -4.49 -2.83
N GLU A 271 -25.83 -4.02 -4.08
CA GLU A 271 -26.57 -2.80 -4.41
C GLU A 271 -27.57 -3.08 -5.54
N VAL A 272 -28.79 -3.47 -5.14
CA VAL A 272 -30.11 -2.96 -5.55
C VAL A 272 -31.17 -4.02 -5.16
N PRO A 273 -32.26 -3.69 -4.44
CA PRO A 273 -32.64 -2.46 -3.75
C PRO A 273 -32.51 -2.52 -2.21
#